data_AF-A0A9W4S0T3-F1
#
_entry.id   AF-A0A9W4S0T3-F1
#
_cell.length_a   1.000
_cell.length_b   1.000
_cell.length_c   1.000
_cell.angle_alpha   90.00
_cell.angle_beta   90.00
_cell.angle_gamma   90.00
#
_symmetry.space_group_name_H-M   'P 1'
#
loop_
_entity.id
_entity.type
_entity.pdbx_description
1 polymer ?
#
loop_
_entity_poly.entity_id
_entity_poly.type
_entity_poly.pdbx_seq_one_letter_code
_entity_poly.pdbx_strand_id
1 'polypeptide(L)'
;MINSFVKLVACAGLASAGILSPRQNTTPAVDITALTKNVTATSGTGAVSAAGTLSPFGGIGVGCGINWAEGQSFGGGLQSGSDSFGLGGGFTITKDTMNIGLGIGINPIKFNSSVNYEASTNGTVTMTFTSTTAIKCEETTVDGVKGVKCTSS
;
A
#
# COMPACT_ATOMS: atom_id res chain seq x y z
N MET A 1 40.37 -25.74 39.75
CA MET A 1 39.33 -25.40 40.73
C MET A 1 38.42 -24.38 40.06
N ILE A 2 37.19 -24.79 39.77
CA ILE A 2 36.15 -24.01 39.11
C ILE A 2 35.70 -22.90 40.06
N ASN A 3 35.51 -21.67 39.57
CA ASN A 3 34.62 -20.73 40.25
C ASN A 3 33.91 -19.83 39.23
N SER A 4 32.76 -20.33 38.77
CA SER A 4 31.70 -19.55 38.15
C SER A 4 30.91 -18.85 39.25
N PHE A 5 30.74 -17.53 39.23
CA PHE A 5 29.58 -16.88 39.87
C PHE A 5 29.15 -15.59 39.15
N VAL A 6 28.03 -15.74 38.43
CA VAL A 6 26.80 -14.93 38.44
C VAL A 6 26.76 -13.54 37.75
N LYS A 7 25.71 -13.48 36.91
CA LYS A 7 25.17 -12.46 36.01
C LYS A 7 24.50 -11.29 36.75
N LEU A 8 24.22 -10.20 36.02
CA LEU A 8 22.89 -9.54 35.85
C LEU A 8 22.95 -8.00 35.90
N VAL A 9 22.95 -7.33 34.74
CA VAL A 9 22.59 -5.90 34.52
C VAL A 9 22.18 -5.82 33.02
N ALA A 10 21.08 -5.23 32.54
CA ALA A 10 20.08 -4.32 33.08
C ALA A 10 18.70 -4.59 32.45
N CYS A 11 17.64 -4.46 33.25
CA CYS A 11 16.31 -4.09 32.78
C CYS A 11 16.31 -2.60 32.42
N ALA A 12 15.92 -2.24 31.20
CA ALA A 12 15.14 -1.03 30.87
C ALA A 12 14.96 -0.92 29.34
N GLY A 13 13.91 -1.55 28.83
CA GLY A 13 13.33 -1.17 27.54
C GLY A 13 11.92 -0.68 27.84
N LEU A 14 11.77 0.62 28.08
CA LEU A 14 10.46 1.27 28.16
C LEU A 14 9.73 1.03 26.83
N ALA A 15 8.77 0.11 26.82
CA ALA A 15 7.76 0.09 25.78
C ALA A 15 6.89 1.32 26.01
N SER A 16 7.20 2.43 25.34
CA SER A 16 6.28 3.55 25.19
C SER A 16 5.08 3.06 24.37
N ALA A 17 4.07 2.53 25.06
CA ALA A 17 2.73 2.42 24.52
C ALA A 17 2.29 3.85 24.19
N GLY A 18 2.22 4.16 22.89
CA GLY A 18 1.68 5.43 22.43
C GLY A 18 0.27 5.59 22.99
N ILE A 19 0.09 6.59 23.84
CA ILE A 19 -1.21 7.01 24.35
C ILE A 19 -2.01 7.46 23.12
N LEU A 20 -2.97 6.64 22.69
CA LEU A 20 -4.01 7.09 21.76
C LEU A 20 -4.80 8.16 22.51
N SER A 21 -4.66 9.42 22.10
CA SER A 21 -5.43 10.54 22.66
C SER A 21 -6.93 10.21 22.65
N PRO A 22 -7.70 10.54 23.70
CA PRO A 22 -9.15 10.36 23.70
C PRO A 22 -9.76 11.18 22.55
N ARG A 23 -10.46 10.47 21.65
CA ARG A 23 -11.21 11.09 20.56
C ARG A 23 -12.29 12.00 21.15
N GLN A 24 -12.41 13.23 20.63
CA GLN A 24 -13.43 14.19 21.04
C GLN A 24 -14.85 13.61 20.88
N ASN A 25 -15.71 14.00 21.83
CA ASN A 25 -17.06 13.50 22.13
C ASN A 25 -18.14 13.86 21.07
N THR A 26 -17.85 13.65 19.79
CA THR A 26 -18.79 13.82 18.67
C THR A 26 -18.76 12.57 17.80
N THR A 27 -19.92 12.13 17.28
CA THR A 27 -19.99 11.03 16.31
C THR A 27 -19.07 11.37 15.13
N PRO A 28 -17.99 10.61 14.91
CA PRO A 28 -17.02 10.98 13.91
C PRO A 28 -17.59 10.70 12.50
N ALA A 29 -17.40 11.65 11.58
CA ALA A 29 -17.84 11.50 10.18
C ALA A 29 -17.14 10.34 9.44
N VAL A 30 -15.98 9.92 9.94
CA VAL A 30 -15.16 8.81 9.42
C VAL A 30 -14.65 8.01 10.60
N ASP A 31 -14.76 6.69 10.54
CA ASP A 31 -14.31 5.81 11.61
C ASP A 31 -13.35 4.72 11.12
N ILE A 32 -12.52 4.20 12.04
CA ILE A 32 -11.71 3.02 11.79
C ILE A 32 -12.64 1.82 11.75
N THR A 33 -12.82 1.25 10.57
CA THR A 33 -13.76 0.13 10.35
C THR A 33 -13.10 -1.22 10.56
N ALA A 34 -11.77 -1.30 10.41
CA ALA A 34 -11.01 -2.50 10.73
C ALA A 34 -9.58 -2.16 11.13
N LEU A 35 -9.06 -2.92 12.09
CA LEU A 35 -7.65 -3.00 12.44
C LEU A 35 -7.33 -4.48 12.68
N THR A 36 -6.57 -5.08 11.79
CA THR A 36 -6.25 -6.51 11.85
C THR A 36 -4.75 -6.74 11.82
N LYS A 37 -4.31 -7.73 12.59
CA LYS A 37 -2.92 -8.17 12.64
C LYS A 37 -2.91 -9.67 12.88
N ASN A 38 -2.18 -10.40 12.05
CA ASN A 38 -1.93 -11.82 12.24
C ASN A 38 -0.45 -12.09 11.97
N VAL A 39 0.28 -12.63 12.94
CA VAL A 39 1.73 -12.81 12.86
C VAL A 39 2.11 -14.18 13.38
N THR A 40 2.98 -14.85 12.63
CA THR A 40 3.67 -16.08 13.02
C THR A 40 5.19 -15.84 13.02
N ALA A 41 5.98 -16.86 13.29
CA ALA A 41 7.45 -16.75 13.27
C ALA A 41 7.99 -16.44 11.87
N THR A 42 7.33 -16.90 10.80
CA THR A 42 7.85 -16.84 9.42
C THR A 42 6.94 -16.08 8.46
N SER A 43 5.80 -15.57 8.93
CA SER A 43 4.84 -14.86 8.07
C SER A 43 3.94 -13.91 8.85
N GLY A 44 3.24 -13.04 8.14
CA GLY A 44 2.18 -12.25 8.74
C GLY A 44 1.42 -11.37 7.78
N THR A 45 0.37 -10.77 8.32
CA THR A 45 -0.44 -9.74 7.69
C THR A 45 -0.76 -8.63 8.68
N GLY A 46 -0.96 -7.44 8.15
CA GLY A 46 -1.47 -6.30 8.91
C GLY A 46 -2.28 -5.41 8.00
N ALA A 47 -3.44 -4.96 8.46
CA ALA A 47 -4.28 -4.05 7.70
C ALA A 47 -5.02 -3.08 8.60
N VAL A 48 -5.28 -1.89 8.07
CA VAL A 48 -6.13 -0.88 8.69
C VAL A 48 -7.02 -0.29 7.61
N SER A 49 -8.28 -0.05 7.95
CA SER A 49 -9.21 0.67 7.08
C SER A 49 -10.02 1.68 7.87
N ALA A 50 -10.35 2.78 7.22
CA ALA A 50 -11.26 3.79 7.70
C ALA A 50 -12.30 4.09 6.62
N ALA A 51 -13.53 4.32 7.02
CA ALA A 51 -14.59 4.70 6.10
C ALA A 51 -15.64 5.57 6.79
N GLY A 52 -16.42 6.29 6.00
CA GLY A 52 -17.50 7.14 6.49
C GLY A 52 -18.08 8.01 5.39
N THR A 53 -18.70 9.11 5.78
CA THR A 53 -19.31 10.06 4.84
C THR A 53 -18.75 11.44 5.12
N LEU A 54 -18.12 12.04 4.11
CA LEU A 54 -17.50 13.36 4.22
C LEU A 54 -18.05 14.27 3.12
N SER A 55 -18.86 15.25 3.49
CA SER A 55 -19.30 16.28 2.54
C SER A 55 -18.10 17.10 2.06
N PRO A 56 -17.98 17.42 0.75
CA PRO A 56 -18.91 17.15 -0.34
C PRO A 56 -18.64 15.84 -1.11
N PHE A 57 -17.73 14.99 -0.65
CA PHE A 57 -17.26 13.79 -1.36
C PHE A 57 -18.20 12.58 -1.31
N GLY A 58 -19.25 12.62 -0.48
CA GLY A 58 -20.15 11.50 -0.27
C GLY A 58 -19.52 10.42 0.60
N GLY A 59 -19.79 9.15 0.29
CA GLY A 59 -19.11 8.01 0.90
C GLY A 59 -17.63 8.05 0.59
N ILE A 60 -16.78 7.85 1.60
CA ILE A 60 -15.33 7.72 1.44
C ILE A 60 -14.80 6.47 2.15
N GLY A 61 -13.69 5.95 1.65
CA GLY A 61 -12.96 4.86 2.28
C GLY A 61 -11.48 4.93 1.96
N VAL A 62 -10.65 4.58 2.94
CA VAL A 62 -9.21 4.38 2.76
C VAL A 62 -8.80 3.12 3.51
N GLY A 63 -7.90 2.36 2.92
CA GLY A 63 -7.34 1.19 3.57
C GLY A 63 -5.93 0.94 3.08
N CYS A 64 -5.11 0.39 3.95
CA CYS A 64 -3.82 -0.15 3.57
C CYS A 64 -3.60 -1.50 4.24
N GLY A 65 -2.73 -2.30 3.63
CA GLY A 65 -2.37 -3.59 4.16
C GLY A 65 -1.01 -4.03 3.68
N ILE A 66 -0.40 -4.91 4.47
CA ILE A 66 0.86 -5.58 4.15
C ILE A 66 0.73 -7.07 4.42
N ASN A 67 1.53 -7.85 3.71
CA ASN A 67 1.70 -9.27 3.96
C ASN A 67 3.14 -9.68 3.66
N TRP A 68 3.64 -10.69 4.37
CA TRP A 68 4.95 -11.26 4.11
C TRP A 68 5.01 -12.74 4.47
N ALA A 69 5.90 -13.45 3.80
CA ALA A 69 6.28 -14.82 4.07
C ALA A 69 7.79 -14.97 3.81
N GLU A 70 8.52 -15.40 4.84
CA GLU A 70 9.96 -15.56 4.81
C GLU A 70 10.41 -16.46 3.66
N GLY A 71 11.45 -16.02 2.94
CA GLY A 71 12.01 -16.76 1.80
C GLY A 71 11.12 -16.81 0.55
N GLN A 72 9.90 -16.25 0.61
CA GLN A 72 8.92 -16.32 -0.48
C GLN A 72 8.63 -14.95 -1.07
N SER A 73 7.95 -14.09 -0.31
CA SER A 73 7.52 -12.79 -0.80
C SER A 73 7.14 -11.82 0.32
N PHE A 74 7.13 -10.54 -0.01
CA PHE A 74 6.45 -9.51 0.78
C PHE A 74 5.75 -8.53 -0.15
N GLY A 75 4.70 -7.91 0.36
CA GLY A 75 3.90 -6.99 -0.42
C GLY A 75 3.07 -6.09 0.47
N GLY A 76 2.39 -5.18 -0.20
CA GLY A 76 1.46 -4.29 0.44
C GLY A 76 0.73 -3.45 -0.58
N GLY A 77 -0.30 -2.76 -0.10
CA GLY A 77 -1.08 -1.89 -0.92
C GLY A 77 -1.85 -0.85 -0.13
N LEU A 78 -2.30 0.14 -0.87
CA LEU A 78 -3.18 1.19 -0.42
C LEU A 78 -4.33 1.29 -1.42
N GLN A 79 -5.53 1.43 -0.88
CA GLN A 79 -6.71 1.79 -1.62
C GLN A 79 -7.36 3.00 -0.97
N SER A 80 -7.89 3.88 -1.78
CA SER A 80 -8.66 5.03 -1.34
C SER A 80 -9.75 5.30 -2.36
N GLY A 81 -10.88 5.82 -1.93
CA GLY A 81 -11.93 6.18 -2.84
C GLY A 81 -13.05 6.96 -2.21
N SER A 82 -13.89 7.47 -3.10
CA SER A 82 -15.17 8.07 -2.82
C SER A 82 -16.24 7.51 -3.76
N ASP A 83 -17.46 8.04 -3.67
CA ASP A 83 -18.53 7.74 -4.62
C ASP A 83 -18.13 8.06 -6.08
N SER A 84 -17.21 9.00 -6.30
CA SER A 84 -16.79 9.47 -7.62
C SER A 84 -15.47 8.89 -8.12
N PHE A 85 -14.52 8.64 -7.23
CA PHE A 85 -13.14 8.29 -7.60
C PHE A 85 -12.66 7.06 -6.83
N GLY A 86 -11.87 6.22 -7.50
CA GLY A 86 -11.13 5.13 -6.87
C GLY A 86 -9.64 5.26 -7.19
N LEU A 87 -8.81 4.96 -6.20
CA LEU A 87 -7.36 4.82 -6.31
C LEU A 87 -6.98 3.49 -5.63
N GLY A 88 -6.16 2.71 -6.32
CA GLY A 88 -5.52 1.53 -5.76
C GLY A 88 -4.06 1.52 -6.15
N GLY A 89 -3.21 1.06 -5.25
CA GLY A 89 -1.82 0.83 -5.55
C GLY A 89 -1.27 -0.26 -4.67
N GLY A 90 -0.25 -0.95 -5.16
CA GLY A 90 0.41 -1.98 -4.38
C GLY A 90 1.70 -2.43 -5.00
N PHE A 91 2.40 -3.25 -4.25
CA PHE A 91 3.62 -3.88 -4.68
C PHE A 91 3.68 -5.30 -4.16
N THR A 92 4.39 -6.13 -4.89
CA THR A 92 4.76 -7.48 -4.46
C THR A 92 6.20 -7.73 -4.88
N ILE A 93 7.00 -8.19 -3.95
CA ILE A 93 8.40 -8.52 -4.16
C ILE A 93 8.56 -10.00 -3.81
N THR A 94 9.08 -10.74 -4.77
CA THR A 94 9.53 -12.13 -4.61
C THR A 94 11.05 -12.16 -4.65
N LYS A 95 11.63 -13.37 -4.67
CA LYS A 95 13.08 -13.53 -4.88
C LYS A 95 13.53 -13.02 -6.25
N ASP A 96 12.70 -13.19 -7.27
CA ASP A 96 13.12 -13.01 -8.67
C ASP A 96 12.44 -11.82 -9.36
N THR A 97 11.38 -11.28 -8.76
CA THR A 97 10.57 -10.23 -9.36
C THR A 97 10.12 -9.19 -8.35
N MET A 98 10.01 -7.95 -8.82
CA MET A 98 9.31 -6.85 -8.17
C MET A 98 8.19 -6.41 -9.11
N ASN A 99 6.97 -6.34 -8.58
CA ASN A 99 5.82 -5.80 -9.26
C ASN A 99 5.29 -4.59 -8.48
N ILE A 100 4.99 -3.51 -9.19
CA ILE A 100 4.36 -2.30 -8.68
C ILE A 100 3.14 -2.03 -9.56
N GLY A 101 1.96 -1.97 -8.96
CA GLY A 101 0.71 -1.67 -9.63
C GLY A 101 0.11 -0.37 -9.09
N LEU A 102 -0.47 0.43 -9.98
CA LEU A 102 -1.35 1.54 -9.64
C LEU A 102 -2.57 1.53 -10.56
N GLY A 103 -3.74 1.79 -10.01
CA GLY A 103 -5.00 1.89 -10.72
C GLY A 103 -5.79 3.11 -10.26
N ILE A 104 -6.46 3.74 -11.21
CA ILE A 104 -7.42 4.81 -10.96
C ILE A 104 -8.76 4.46 -11.61
N GLY A 105 -9.84 4.86 -10.95
CA GLY A 105 -11.20 4.73 -11.44
C GLY A 105 -11.97 6.05 -11.30
N ILE A 106 -12.81 6.35 -12.28
CA ILE A 106 -13.71 7.50 -12.28
C ILE A 106 -15.12 6.98 -12.56
N ASN A 107 -15.92 6.88 -11.50
CA ASN A 107 -17.23 6.23 -11.54
C ASN A 107 -18.24 6.93 -12.48
N PRO A 108 -18.38 8.28 -12.47
CA PRO A 108 -19.39 8.95 -13.30
C PRO A 108 -19.27 8.67 -14.80
N ILE A 109 -18.07 8.41 -15.29
CA ILE A 109 -17.79 8.12 -16.70
C ILE A 109 -17.38 6.65 -16.94
N LYS A 110 -17.47 5.79 -15.91
CA LYS A 110 -17.07 4.37 -15.95
C LYS A 110 -15.66 4.17 -16.52
N PHE A 111 -14.75 5.09 -16.21
CA PHE A 111 -13.37 5.03 -16.68
C PHE A 111 -12.51 4.29 -15.66
N ASN A 112 -11.65 3.40 -16.14
CA ASN A 112 -10.58 2.82 -15.32
C ASN A 112 -9.28 2.79 -16.13
N SER A 113 -8.17 3.08 -15.47
CA SER A 113 -6.84 2.85 -16.04
C SER A 113 -5.89 2.32 -14.99
N SER A 114 -4.93 1.51 -15.40
CA SER A 114 -3.89 1.01 -14.51
C SER A 114 -2.53 0.98 -15.20
N VAL A 115 -1.48 1.09 -14.38
CA VAL A 115 -0.11 0.84 -14.78
C VAL A 115 0.44 -0.27 -13.90
N ASN A 116 1.08 -1.24 -14.54
CA ASN A 116 1.82 -2.30 -13.87
C ASN A 116 3.27 -2.20 -14.34
N TYR A 117 4.19 -2.07 -13.39
CA TYR A 117 5.62 -2.10 -13.62
C TYR A 117 6.18 -3.37 -13.00
N GLU A 118 6.82 -4.19 -13.81
CA GLU A 118 7.50 -5.41 -13.37
C GLU A 118 8.98 -5.32 -13.71
N ALA A 119 9.82 -5.59 -12.72
CA ALA A 119 11.26 -5.74 -12.89
C ALA A 119 11.68 -7.12 -12.39
N SER A 120 12.60 -7.76 -13.09
CA SER A 120 13.14 -9.06 -12.70
C SER A 120 14.66 -9.02 -12.51
N THR A 121 15.16 -9.90 -11.65
CA THR A 121 16.60 -10.05 -11.36
C THR A 121 17.43 -10.46 -12.57
N ASN A 122 16.81 -10.96 -13.63
CA ASN A 122 17.45 -11.23 -14.92
C ASN A 122 17.71 -9.96 -15.77
N GLY A 123 17.33 -8.78 -15.28
CA GLY A 123 17.53 -7.49 -15.95
C GLY A 123 16.38 -7.06 -16.88
N THR A 124 15.27 -7.81 -16.93
CA THR A 124 14.10 -7.39 -17.72
C THR A 124 13.20 -6.44 -16.95
N VAL A 125 12.66 -5.47 -17.67
CA VAL A 125 11.65 -4.52 -17.18
C VAL A 125 10.48 -4.51 -18.15
N THR A 126 9.26 -4.60 -17.62
CA THR A 126 8.02 -4.48 -18.38
C THR A 126 7.11 -3.44 -17.75
N MET A 127 6.57 -2.54 -18.56
CA MET A 127 5.52 -1.60 -18.16
C MET A 127 4.27 -1.87 -19.00
N THR A 128 3.16 -2.18 -18.33
CA THR A 128 1.87 -2.40 -18.96
C THR A 128 0.91 -1.32 -18.51
N PHE A 129 0.48 -0.46 -19.43
CA PHE A 129 -0.59 0.49 -19.21
C PHE A 129 -1.89 -0.04 -19.82
N THR A 130 -2.96 -0.09 -19.04
CA THR A 130 -4.28 -0.50 -19.48
C THR A 130 -5.29 0.61 -19.21
N SER A 131 -6.30 0.70 -20.07
CA SER A 131 -7.37 1.66 -19.93
C SER A 131 -8.64 1.10 -20.56
N THR A 132 -9.80 1.58 -20.08
CA THR A 132 -11.10 1.32 -20.70
C THR A 132 -11.29 2.03 -22.04
N THR A 133 -10.45 3.01 -22.37
CA THR A 133 -10.49 3.71 -23.67
C THR A 133 -9.19 3.51 -24.45
N ALA A 134 -9.15 4.02 -25.68
CA ALA A 134 -8.00 3.85 -26.56
C ALA A 134 -6.74 4.49 -25.95
N ILE A 135 -5.63 3.77 -26.02
CA ILE A 135 -4.35 4.18 -25.46
C ILE A 135 -3.42 4.62 -26.59
N LYS A 136 -2.80 5.79 -26.42
CA LYS A 136 -1.69 6.26 -27.26
C LYS A 136 -0.46 6.45 -26.39
N CYS A 137 0.65 5.80 -26.72
CA CYS A 137 1.92 5.96 -26.03
C CYS A 137 2.98 6.49 -27.00
N GLU A 138 3.72 7.51 -26.59
CA GLU A 138 4.77 8.15 -27.38
C GLU A 138 6.03 8.34 -26.53
N GLU A 139 7.20 8.27 -27.17
CA GLU A 139 8.44 8.68 -26.51
C GLU A 139 8.40 10.17 -26.16
N THR A 140 8.98 10.51 -25.02
CA THR A 140 9.10 11.88 -24.55
C THR A 140 10.41 12.07 -23.78
N THR A 141 10.64 13.29 -23.31
CA THR A 141 11.75 13.62 -22.42
C THR A 141 11.18 14.31 -21.19
N VAL A 142 11.49 13.80 -20.00
CA VAL A 142 11.11 14.38 -18.70
C VAL A 142 12.39 14.71 -17.96
N ASP A 143 12.61 15.98 -17.65
CA ASP A 143 13.79 16.48 -16.93
C ASP A 143 15.14 15.98 -17.51
N GLY A 144 15.23 15.92 -18.84
CA GLY A 144 16.42 15.48 -19.57
C GLY A 144 16.57 13.96 -19.70
N VAL A 145 15.66 13.17 -19.16
CA VAL A 145 15.65 11.69 -19.24
C VAL A 145 14.62 11.22 -20.26
N LYS A 146 14.95 10.14 -20.99
CA LYS A 146 14.00 9.47 -21.89
C LYS A 146 12.81 8.93 -21.10
N GLY A 147 11.61 9.19 -21.59
CA GLY A 147 10.37 8.73 -20.98
C GLY A 147 9.37 8.24 -22.02
N VAL A 148 8.28 7.66 -21.55
CA VAL A 148 7.11 7.31 -22.38
C VAL A 148 5.90 7.99 -21.77
N LYS A 149 5.17 8.74 -22.58
CA LYS A 149 3.90 9.36 -22.19
C LYS A 149 2.76 8.57 -22.81
N CYS A 150 1.94 7.95 -21.97
CA CYS A 150 0.71 7.30 -22.39
C CYS A 150 -0.50 8.20 -22.05
N THR A 151 -1.42 8.33 -22.99
CA THR A 151 -2.68 9.06 -22.84
C THR A 151 -3.85 8.17 -23.22
N SER A 152 -4.97 8.36 -22.53
CA SER A 152 -6.24 7.69 -22.81
C SER A 152 -7.27 8.74 -23.22
N SER A 153 -8.02 8.48 -24.30
CA SER A 153 -9.10 9.33 -24.82
C SER A 153 -10.32 8.53 -25.19
#